data_AF-A0A7W4VRL9-F1
#
_entry.id   AF-A0A7W4VRL9-F1
#
_cell.length_a   1.000
_cell.length_b   1.000
_cell.length_c   1.000
_cell.angle_alpha   90.00
_cell.angle_beta   90.00
_cell.angle_gamma   90.00
#
_symmetry.space_group_name_H-M   'P 1'
#
loop_
_entity.id
_entity.type
_entity.pdbx_description
1 polymer ?
#
loop_
_entity_poly.entity_id
_entity_poly.type
_entity_poly.pdbx_seq_one_letter_code
_entity_poly.pdbx_strand_id
1 'polypeptide(L)'
;MTRYGPQFGPDITFLGVDRVDLDAPAALAAADVVVIGAPFDGGTSHRPGTRFGPMAIRQTDYLPHDGSRPHLALRVDALRDLAVVDAGDVEMPPGEIERSLHALEEAVYAVARAGAIPLVLGGDHSIALSDATGVARHHGFDRVSMIHFDAHADTGHAPGTGTPEPGGLSSRQLLDAVRRICRELPVAGIDVVEVSPPYDHAEITAFLANRVCLEALSGLAARWHGISHDPAGPLLEGR
;
A
#
# COMPACT_ATOMS: atom_id res chain seq x y z
N MET A 1 8.14 -16.22 19.93
CA MET A 1 6.76 -16.65 20.24
C MET A 1 5.86 -15.97 19.25
N THR A 2 5.19 -16.72 18.37
CA THR A 2 4.16 -16.18 17.48
C THR A 2 3.15 -15.45 18.35
N ARG A 3 3.02 -14.12 18.20
CA ARG A 3 2.05 -13.35 18.98
C ARG A 3 0.67 -13.87 18.55
N TYR A 4 0.03 -14.69 19.38
CA TYR A 4 -1.38 -15.03 19.21
C TYR A 4 -2.20 -13.79 19.58
N GLY A 5 -2.32 -12.87 18.63
CA GLY A 5 -3.09 -11.64 18.73
C GLY A 5 -2.65 -10.45 17.85
N PRO A 6 -2.17 -10.58 16.59
CA PRO A 6 -1.84 -9.41 15.77
C PRO A 6 -2.94 -9.07 14.74
N GLN A 7 -4.04 -9.84 14.67
CA GLN A 7 -5.15 -9.55 13.75
C GLN A 7 -5.98 -8.35 14.19
N PHE A 8 -5.97 -8.04 15.49
CA PHE A 8 -6.78 -6.97 16.07
C PHE A 8 -5.98 -6.25 17.15
N GLY A 9 -6.34 -5.00 17.39
CA GLY A 9 -5.76 -4.19 18.46
C GLY A 9 -4.77 -3.13 17.96
N PRO A 10 -4.25 -2.32 18.89
CA PRO A 10 -3.43 -1.15 18.55
C PRO A 10 -2.05 -1.52 17.97
N ASP A 11 -1.62 -2.76 18.16
CA ASP A 11 -0.32 -3.24 17.71
C ASP A 11 -0.36 -3.95 16.34
N ILE A 12 -1.48 -3.86 15.62
CA ILE A 12 -1.61 -4.47 14.30
C ILE A 12 -0.63 -3.86 13.31
N THR A 13 -0.01 -4.72 12.52
CA THR A 13 0.81 -4.36 11.36
C THR A 13 0.19 -4.99 10.12
N PHE A 14 0.53 -4.45 8.95
CA PHE A 14 0.08 -4.95 7.66
C PHE A 14 0.42 -6.44 7.51
N LEU A 15 -0.59 -7.30 7.56
CA LEU A 15 -0.47 -8.76 7.41
C LEU A 15 0.52 -9.43 8.39
N GLY A 16 0.83 -8.78 9.51
CA GLY A 16 1.72 -9.30 10.54
C GLY A 16 3.21 -9.19 10.23
N VAL A 17 3.61 -8.30 9.32
CA VAL A 17 5.04 -7.98 9.13
C VAL A 17 5.63 -7.30 10.38
N ASP A 18 6.97 -7.32 10.50
CA ASP A 18 7.65 -6.74 11.64
C ASP A 18 7.47 -5.21 11.69
N ARG A 19 7.41 -4.67 12.91
CA ARG A 19 7.33 -3.23 13.14
C ARG A 19 8.70 -2.58 13.00
N VAL A 20 8.74 -1.37 12.45
CA VAL A 20 9.92 -0.51 12.42
C VAL A 20 9.60 0.88 12.98
N ASP A 21 10.62 1.57 13.47
CA ASP A 21 10.55 2.99 13.86
C ASP A 21 11.09 3.85 12.71
N LEU A 22 10.35 4.89 12.30
CA LEU A 22 10.79 5.83 11.26
C LEU A 22 12.04 6.61 11.68
N ASP A 23 12.28 6.75 12.98
CA ASP A 23 13.46 7.43 13.53
C ASP A 23 14.68 6.49 13.64
N ALA A 24 14.60 5.27 13.09
CA ALA A 24 15.69 4.28 13.09
C ALA A 24 16.28 4.04 11.68
N PRO A 25 17.15 4.93 11.16
CA PRO A 25 17.71 4.84 9.79
C PRO A 25 18.37 3.51 9.44
N ALA A 26 19.05 2.88 10.40
CA ALA A 26 19.70 1.59 10.17
C ALA A 26 18.69 0.45 9.98
N ALA A 27 17.53 0.52 10.64
CA ALA A 27 16.45 -0.45 10.45
C ALA A 27 15.73 -0.20 9.12
N LEU A 28 15.50 1.06 8.75
CA LEU A 28 14.93 1.42 7.44
C LEU A 28 15.83 0.97 6.28
N ALA A 29 17.15 1.13 6.41
CA ALA A 29 18.10 0.71 5.38
C ALA A 29 18.24 -0.81 5.22
N ALA A 30 17.74 -1.59 6.19
CA ALA A 30 17.68 -3.04 6.11
C ALA A 30 16.36 -3.55 5.49
N ALA A 31 15.39 -2.66 5.27
CA ALA A 31 14.11 -2.98 4.66
C ALA A 31 14.16 -2.77 3.15
N ASP A 32 13.41 -3.60 2.44
CA ASP A 32 13.14 -3.47 1.02
C ASP A 32 11.92 -2.55 0.79
N VAL A 33 10.91 -2.72 1.64
CA VAL A 33 9.66 -1.95 1.60
C VAL A 33 9.26 -1.56 3.03
N VAL A 34 8.86 -0.30 3.21
CA VAL A 34 8.33 0.21 4.49
C VAL A 34 6.90 0.64 4.29
N VAL A 35 5.99 -0.01 5.01
CA VAL A 35 4.57 0.36 5.05
C VAL A 35 4.38 1.55 5.99
N ILE A 36 3.68 2.59 5.54
CA ILE A 36 3.38 3.81 6.30
C ILE A 36 1.88 4.04 6.23
N GLY A 37 1.21 4.36 7.34
CA GLY A 37 -0.17 4.81 7.31
C GLY A 37 -0.29 6.33 7.34
N ALA A 38 -1.20 6.87 6.53
CA ALA A 38 -1.51 8.30 6.45
C ALA A 38 -3.00 8.55 6.76
N PRO A 39 -3.42 8.52 8.04
CA PRO A 39 -4.82 8.62 8.45
C PRO A 39 -5.36 10.05 8.32
N PHE A 40 -5.58 10.51 7.08
CA PHE A 40 -5.93 11.89 6.77
C PHE A 40 -7.11 12.02 5.79
N ASP A 41 -8.02 12.94 6.05
CA ASP A 41 -9.12 13.25 5.11
C ASP A 41 -9.43 14.76 5.07
N GLY A 42 -8.42 15.59 5.38
CA GLY A 42 -8.57 17.04 5.46
C GLY A 42 -8.67 17.76 4.12
N GLY A 43 -8.29 17.09 3.02
CA GLY A 43 -8.41 17.58 1.64
C GLY A 43 -9.72 17.15 0.96
N THR A 44 -10.54 16.33 1.64
CA THR A 44 -11.75 15.75 1.08
C THR A 44 -12.79 16.83 0.74
N SER A 45 -13.34 16.76 -0.48
CA SER A 45 -14.31 17.74 -1.00
C SER A 45 -15.77 17.33 -0.83
N HIS A 46 -16.05 16.05 -0.56
CA HIS A 46 -17.41 15.52 -0.45
C HIS A 46 -17.58 14.68 0.82
N ARG A 47 -17.41 13.36 0.76
CA ARG A 47 -17.67 12.43 1.88
C ARG A 47 -16.37 12.11 2.63
N PRO A 48 -16.21 12.56 3.89
CA PRO A 48 -15.03 12.25 4.70
C PRO A 48 -15.07 10.80 5.21
N GLY A 49 -13.96 10.31 5.76
CA GLY A 49 -13.87 8.97 6.35
C GLY A 49 -12.64 8.18 5.95
N THR A 50 -11.87 8.67 4.98
CA THR A 50 -10.63 8.01 4.52
C THR A 50 -9.52 8.03 5.56
N ARG A 51 -9.62 8.89 6.60
CA ARG A 51 -8.74 8.84 7.77
C ARG A 51 -8.74 7.48 8.49
N PHE A 52 -9.79 6.67 8.30
CA PHE A 52 -9.90 5.32 8.86
C PHE A 52 -9.37 4.23 7.93
N GLY A 53 -9.05 4.58 6.67
CA GLY A 53 -8.55 3.69 5.64
C GLY A 53 -7.31 2.89 6.05
N PRO A 54 -6.24 3.50 6.58
CA PRO A 54 -5.02 2.77 6.91
C PRO A 54 -5.25 1.63 7.90
N MET A 55 -6.07 1.88 8.94
CA MET A 55 -6.44 0.86 9.92
C MET A 55 -7.29 -0.25 9.30
N ALA A 56 -8.27 0.10 8.47
CA ALA A 56 -9.10 -0.89 7.79
C ALA A 56 -8.26 -1.79 6.87
N ILE A 57 -7.37 -1.22 6.07
CA ILE A 57 -6.47 -1.99 5.20
C ILE A 57 -5.60 -2.97 6.00
N ARG A 58 -5.10 -2.56 7.17
CA ARG A 58 -4.32 -3.44 8.05
C ARG A 58 -5.16 -4.56 8.67
N GLN A 59 -6.39 -4.27 9.09
CA GLN A 59 -7.29 -5.21 9.76
C GLN A 59 -7.95 -6.21 8.81
N THR A 60 -8.01 -5.86 7.52
CA THR A 60 -8.70 -6.66 6.53
C THR A 60 -7.84 -7.84 6.05
N ASP A 61 -7.93 -8.94 6.80
CA ASP A 61 -7.61 -10.30 6.37
C ASP A 61 -8.23 -11.33 7.31
N TYR A 62 -8.80 -12.40 6.77
CA TYR A 62 -9.35 -13.49 7.58
C TYR A 62 -8.28 -14.52 8.00
N LEU A 63 -7.10 -14.51 7.38
CA LEU A 63 -5.98 -15.40 7.67
C LEU A 63 -5.10 -14.86 8.80
N PRO A 64 -4.33 -15.72 9.50
CA PRO A 64 -3.40 -15.27 10.53
C PRO A 64 -2.42 -14.20 10.04
N HIS A 65 -2.16 -13.17 10.85
CA HIS A 65 -1.18 -12.13 10.56
C HIS A 65 0.22 -12.65 10.92
N ASP A 66 0.80 -13.44 10.01
CA ASP A 66 2.06 -14.16 10.21
C ASP A 66 3.16 -13.75 9.22
N GLY A 67 2.94 -12.69 8.45
CA GLY A 67 3.90 -12.19 7.46
C GLY A 67 4.06 -13.13 6.26
N SER A 68 2.99 -13.81 5.82
CA SER A 68 3.03 -14.73 4.68
C SER A 68 1.74 -14.69 3.89
N ARG A 69 1.80 -14.39 2.59
CA ARG A 69 0.66 -14.49 1.67
C ARG A 69 1.12 -14.99 0.31
N PRO A 70 1.29 -16.31 0.13
CA PRO A 70 1.80 -16.88 -1.10
C PRO A 70 0.95 -16.53 -2.33
N HIS A 71 1.60 -15.97 -3.34
CA HIS A 71 0.99 -15.65 -4.63
C HIS A 71 1.11 -16.85 -5.58
N LEU A 72 0.07 -17.68 -5.67
CA LEU A 72 0.10 -18.93 -6.44
C LEU A 72 0.53 -18.78 -7.91
N ALA A 73 0.07 -17.71 -8.59
CA ALA A 73 0.39 -17.50 -9.99
C ALA A 73 1.86 -17.19 -10.26
N LEU A 74 2.43 -16.26 -9.46
CA LEU A 74 3.83 -15.86 -9.55
C LEU A 74 4.77 -16.83 -8.83
N ARG A 75 4.24 -17.67 -7.95
CA ARG A 75 5.00 -18.60 -7.08
C ARG A 75 6.04 -17.89 -6.22
N VAL A 76 5.66 -16.75 -5.68
CA VAL A 76 6.40 -15.94 -4.71
C VAL A 76 5.57 -15.79 -3.44
N ASP A 77 6.22 -15.51 -2.33
CA ASP A 77 5.58 -14.98 -1.13
C ASP A 77 6.27 -13.67 -0.79
N ALA A 78 5.73 -12.56 -1.29
CA ALA A 78 6.41 -11.26 -1.23
C ALA A 78 6.74 -10.81 0.20
N LEU A 79 5.97 -11.24 1.20
CA LEU A 79 6.22 -10.90 2.61
C LEU A 79 7.37 -11.73 3.22
N ARG A 80 7.82 -12.78 2.53
CA ARG A 80 8.98 -13.63 2.88
C ARG A 80 10.18 -13.36 1.98
N ASP A 81 9.91 -13.04 0.73
CA ASP A 81 10.89 -12.81 -0.33
C ASP A 81 11.49 -11.39 -0.24
N LEU A 82 10.74 -10.44 0.33
CA LEU A 82 11.17 -9.07 0.58
C LEU A 82 11.21 -8.79 2.10
N ALA A 83 12.16 -7.96 2.53
CA ALA A 83 12.18 -7.38 3.86
C ALA A 83 11.11 -6.28 3.97
N VAL A 84 9.85 -6.67 4.19
CA VAL A 84 8.73 -5.76 4.41
C VAL A 84 8.57 -5.49 5.90
N VAL A 85 8.47 -4.21 6.28
CA VAL A 85 8.22 -3.76 7.65
C VAL A 85 7.12 -2.71 7.69
N ASP A 86 6.47 -2.53 8.84
CA ASP A 86 5.41 -1.54 9.04
C ASP A 86 5.81 -0.50 10.09
N ALA A 87 5.82 0.77 9.67
CA ALA A 87 6.19 1.92 10.48
C ALA A 87 5.03 2.47 11.34
N GLY A 88 3.82 1.91 11.22
CA GLY A 88 2.63 2.47 11.84
C GLY A 88 2.11 3.70 11.09
N ASP A 89 1.43 4.59 11.80
CA ASP A 89 0.80 5.77 11.23
C ASP A 89 1.64 7.03 11.47
N VAL A 90 1.70 7.91 10.49
CA VAL A 90 2.21 9.28 10.65
C VAL A 90 1.20 10.10 11.43
N GLU A 91 1.67 10.89 12.40
CA GLU A 91 0.83 11.83 13.11
C GLU A 91 0.39 12.96 12.17
N MET A 92 -0.90 13.00 11.84
CA MET A 92 -1.50 13.96 10.92
C MET A 92 -2.65 14.71 11.61
N PRO A 93 -2.36 15.83 12.29
CA PRO A 93 -3.35 16.57 13.08
C PRO A 93 -4.54 17.08 12.23
N PRO A 94 -5.79 16.76 12.60
CA PRO A 94 -6.96 17.27 11.89
C PRO A 94 -7.01 18.80 11.89
N GLY A 95 -7.28 19.40 10.73
CA GLY A 95 -7.37 20.85 10.58
C GLY A 95 -6.03 21.57 10.33
N GLU A 96 -4.89 20.88 10.47
CA GLU A 96 -3.57 21.40 10.12
C GLU A 96 -3.06 20.72 8.84
N ILE A 97 -3.67 21.04 7.70
CA ILE A 97 -3.41 20.37 6.40
C ILE A 97 -1.92 20.47 6.03
N GLU A 98 -1.35 21.67 5.99
CA GLU A 98 0.04 21.87 5.59
C GLU A 98 1.03 21.12 6.49
N ARG A 99 0.79 21.14 7.81
CA ARG A 99 1.63 20.41 8.78
C ARG A 99 1.51 18.90 8.59
N SER A 100 0.31 18.39 8.36
CA SER A 100 0.06 16.96 8.14
C SER A 100 0.72 16.47 6.87
N LEU A 101 0.55 17.21 5.76
CA LEU A 101 1.15 16.88 4.47
C LEU A 101 2.69 16.95 4.54
N HIS A 102 3.26 17.94 5.23
CA HIS A 102 4.70 18.01 5.44
C HIS A 102 5.22 16.86 6.32
N ALA A 103 4.50 16.47 7.37
CA ALA A 103 4.89 15.33 8.21
C ALA A 103 4.94 14.02 7.41
N LEU A 104 3.96 13.80 6.53
CA LEU A 104 3.97 12.64 5.64
C LEU A 104 5.11 12.70 4.62
N GLU A 105 5.36 13.87 4.01
CA GLU A 105 6.48 14.04 3.09
C GLU A 105 7.82 13.67 3.74
N GLU A 106 8.06 14.13 4.98
CA GLU A 106 9.28 13.80 5.73
C GLU A 106 9.38 12.29 6.03
N ALA A 107 8.28 11.63 6.39
CA ALA A 107 8.26 10.19 6.61
C ALA A 107 8.59 9.40 5.33
N VAL A 108 7.96 9.77 4.21
CA VAL A 108 8.21 9.15 2.90
C VAL A 108 9.65 9.41 2.45
N TYR A 109 10.15 10.63 2.63
CA TYR A 109 11.55 10.97 2.33
C TYR A 109 12.53 10.17 3.19
N ALA A 110 12.24 9.97 4.48
CA ALA A 110 13.07 9.18 5.38
C ALA A 110 13.19 7.71 4.95
N VAL A 111 12.10 7.13 4.44
CA VAL A 111 12.11 5.78 3.85
C VAL A 111 12.87 5.75 2.54
N ALA A 112 12.52 6.63 1.59
CA ALA A 112 13.14 6.66 0.28
C ALA A 112 14.66 6.89 0.37
N ARG A 113 15.11 7.84 1.21
CA ARG A 113 16.54 8.12 1.40
C ARG A 113 17.33 6.96 2.03
N ALA A 114 16.66 6.06 2.74
CA ALA A 114 17.26 4.86 3.30
C ALA A 114 17.45 3.75 2.24
N GLY A 115 16.88 3.92 1.04
CA GLY A 115 16.96 2.97 -0.07
C GLY A 115 15.77 2.01 -0.16
N ALA A 116 14.80 2.12 0.75
CA ALA A 116 13.58 1.30 0.75
C ALA A 116 12.46 1.97 -0.05
N ILE A 117 11.53 1.16 -0.56
CA ILE A 117 10.32 1.67 -1.24
C ILE A 117 9.25 1.99 -0.18
N PRO A 118 8.73 3.23 -0.12
CA PRO A 118 7.56 3.54 0.70
C PRO A 118 6.29 2.92 0.09
N LEU A 119 5.52 2.22 0.92
CA LEU A 119 4.16 1.75 0.63
C LEU A 119 3.17 2.46 1.56
N VAL A 120 2.48 3.48 1.07
CA VAL A 120 1.60 4.33 1.87
C VAL A 120 0.17 3.77 1.85
N LEU A 121 -0.34 3.43 3.03
CA LEU A 121 -1.76 3.15 3.26
C LEU A 121 -2.42 4.50 3.54
N GLY A 122 -3.18 4.96 2.57
CA GLY A 122 -3.58 6.34 2.46
C GLY A 122 -4.86 6.69 3.20
N GLY A 123 -5.02 8.00 3.29
CA GLY A 123 -6.26 8.70 3.52
C GLY A 123 -6.80 9.23 2.19
N ASP A 124 -7.30 10.46 2.15
CA ASP A 124 -7.74 11.08 0.89
C ASP A 124 -6.58 11.36 -0.09
N HIS A 125 -6.93 11.64 -1.33
CA HIS A 125 -5.96 11.82 -2.43
C HIS A 125 -5.06 13.05 -2.26
N SER A 126 -5.32 13.96 -1.32
CA SER A 126 -4.44 15.13 -1.13
C SER A 126 -3.02 14.75 -0.68
N ILE A 127 -2.85 13.56 -0.11
CA ILE A 127 -1.56 13.05 0.35
C ILE A 127 -0.60 12.69 -0.80
N ALA A 128 -1.11 12.46 -2.01
CA ALA A 128 -0.32 12.02 -3.16
C ALA A 128 0.82 13.01 -3.50
N LEU A 129 0.62 14.30 -3.25
CA LEU A 129 1.65 15.31 -3.44
C LEU A 129 2.81 15.11 -2.46
N SER A 130 2.53 14.82 -1.19
CA SER A 130 3.54 14.54 -0.16
C SER A 130 4.32 13.27 -0.50
N ASP A 131 3.62 12.23 -0.93
CA ASP A 131 4.23 10.94 -1.29
C ASP A 131 5.18 11.11 -2.49
N ALA A 132 4.70 11.77 -3.56
CA ALA A 132 5.51 12.07 -4.73
C ALA A 132 6.72 12.94 -4.41
N THR A 133 6.52 13.98 -3.58
CA THR A 133 7.61 14.90 -3.22
C THR A 133 8.65 14.20 -2.36
N GLY A 134 8.24 13.39 -1.38
CA GLY A 134 9.15 12.63 -0.53
C GLY A 134 10.04 11.67 -1.33
N VAL A 135 9.46 10.93 -2.27
CA VAL A 135 10.22 10.04 -3.18
C VAL A 135 11.15 10.85 -4.10
N ALA A 136 10.64 11.92 -4.71
CA ALA A 136 11.41 12.76 -5.63
C ALA A 136 12.58 13.49 -4.95
N ARG A 137 12.47 13.85 -3.66
CA ARG A 137 13.59 14.43 -2.90
C ARG A 137 14.79 13.49 -2.81
N HIS A 138 14.60 12.18 -2.85
CA HIS A 138 15.69 11.21 -2.88
C HIS A 138 16.15 10.89 -4.32
N HIS A 139 15.21 10.57 -5.21
CA HIS A 139 15.53 10.08 -6.56
C HIS A 139 15.76 11.19 -7.60
N GLY A 140 15.44 12.44 -7.27
CA GLY A 140 15.42 13.59 -8.17
C GLY A 140 14.03 13.89 -8.71
N PHE A 141 13.81 15.17 -9.05
CA PHE A 141 12.52 15.68 -9.55
C PHE A 141 12.30 15.50 -11.06
N ASP A 142 13.18 14.76 -11.74
CA ASP A 142 13.06 14.53 -13.19
C ASP A 142 12.10 13.38 -13.51
N ARG A 143 12.55 12.14 -13.36
CA ARG A 143 11.75 10.94 -13.67
C ARG A 143 11.71 10.00 -12.48
N VAL A 144 10.51 9.84 -11.93
CA VAL A 144 10.18 8.89 -10.89
C VAL A 144 8.99 8.06 -11.39
N SER A 145 8.98 6.76 -11.11
CA SER A 145 7.82 5.90 -11.35
C SER A 145 7.18 5.56 -10.01
N MET A 146 5.90 5.86 -9.83
CA MET A 146 5.15 5.50 -8.64
C MET A 146 3.82 4.86 -9.03
N ILE A 147 3.32 3.99 -8.17
CA ILE A 147 1.92 3.55 -8.22
C ILE A 147 1.13 4.45 -7.30
N HIS A 148 0.18 5.18 -7.87
CA HIS A 148 -0.84 5.86 -7.11
C HIS A 148 -2.17 5.13 -7.36
N PHE A 149 -2.68 4.42 -6.35
CA PHE A 149 -3.98 3.74 -6.48
C PHE A 149 -5.03 4.43 -5.63
N ASP A 150 -5.99 5.00 -6.33
CA ASP A 150 -7.19 5.54 -5.73
C ASP A 150 -8.28 4.46 -5.68
N ALA A 151 -8.83 4.16 -4.49
CA ALA A 151 -9.93 3.22 -4.25
C ALA A 151 -11.29 3.66 -4.83
N HIS A 152 -11.28 4.36 -5.97
CA HIS A 152 -12.40 4.61 -6.88
C HIS A 152 -12.46 3.57 -8.02
N ALA A 153 -12.27 2.29 -7.72
CA ALA A 153 -12.65 1.24 -8.67
C ALA A 153 -14.16 1.29 -8.95
N ASP A 154 -14.66 0.48 -9.89
CA ASP A 154 -16.12 0.43 -10.13
C ASP A 154 -16.90 0.29 -8.82
N THR A 155 -17.98 1.07 -8.67
CA THR A 155 -18.74 1.17 -7.41
C THR A 155 -19.23 -0.18 -6.89
N GLY A 156 -19.43 -1.19 -7.76
CA GLY A 156 -19.78 -2.55 -7.34
C GLY A 156 -18.65 -3.30 -6.65
N HIS A 157 -17.41 -2.87 -6.81
CA HIS A 157 -16.19 -3.47 -6.26
C HIS A 157 -15.56 -2.64 -5.14
N ALA A 158 -15.76 -1.31 -5.15
CA ALA A 158 -15.21 -0.38 -4.17
C ALA A 158 -16.26 0.68 -3.73
N PRO A 159 -17.36 0.28 -3.04
CA PRO A 159 -18.37 1.24 -2.57
C PRO A 159 -17.84 2.19 -1.47
N GLY A 160 -16.81 1.78 -0.75
CA GLY A 160 -16.22 2.48 0.39
C GLY A 160 -15.29 3.61 0.00
N THR A 161 -15.82 4.63 -0.68
CA THR A 161 -15.05 5.80 -1.13
C THR A 161 -15.87 7.09 -1.09
N GLY A 162 -15.19 8.23 -1.08
CA GLY A 162 -15.79 9.56 -0.93
C GLY A 162 -16.57 10.04 -2.17
N THR A 163 -16.12 9.65 -3.37
CA THR A 163 -16.61 10.15 -4.68
C THR A 163 -16.80 9.04 -5.73
N PRO A 164 -17.59 7.98 -5.45
CA PRO A 164 -17.77 6.81 -6.31
C PRO A 164 -18.27 7.18 -7.71
N GLU A 165 -17.70 6.51 -8.69
CA GLU A 165 -17.97 6.71 -10.12
C GLU A 165 -18.29 5.35 -10.76
N PRO A 166 -19.54 5.11 -11.22
CA PRO A 166 -19.93 3.83 -11.83
C PRO A 166 -19.29 3.60 -13.20
N GLY A 167 -18.93 2.36 -13.52
CA GLY A 167 -18.35 2.01 -14.82
C GLY A 167 -16.82 2.00 -14.84
N GLY A 168 -16.19 2.03 -13.68
CA GLY A 168 -14.75 1.92 -13.50
C GLY A 168 -14.17 0.53 -13.82
N LEU A 169 -12.91 0.32 -13.41
CA LEU A 169 -12.24 -0.96 -13.58
C LEU A 169 -12.86 -2.03 -12.68
N SER A 170 -12.95 -3.27 -13.19
CA SER A 170 -13.18 -4.43 -12.33
C SER A 170 -11.96 -4.71 -11.46
N SER A 171 -12.15 -5.34 -10.29
CA SER A 171 -11.05 -5.75 -9.41
C SER A 171 -10.01 -6.58 -10.15
N ARG A 172 -10.43 -7.48 -11.06
CA ARG A 172 -9.49 -8.31 -11.82
C ARG A 172 -8.56 -7.49 -12.71
N GLN A 173 -9.09 -6.51 -13.43
CA GLN A 173 -8.29 -5.64 -14.31
C GLN A 173 -7.31 -4.81 -13.50
N LEU A 174 -7.79 -4.26 -12.38
CA LEU A 174 -6.97 -3.48 -11.46
C LEU A 174 -5.80 -4.29 -10.90
N LEU A 175 -6.08 -5.44 -10.30
CA LEU A 175 -5.06 -6.30 -9.67
C LEU A 175 -4.01 -6.77 -10.69
N ASP A 176 -4.44 -7.13 -11.91
CA ASP A 176 -3.49 -7.52 -12.98
C ASP A 176 -2.62 -6.35 -13.44
N ALA A 177 -3.19 -5.15 -13.58
CA ALA A 177 -2.44 -3.95 -13.99
C ALA A 177 -1.36 -3.58 -12.95
N VAL A 178 -1.73 -3.50 -11.67
CA VAL A 178 -0.80 -3.16 -10.58
C VAL A 178 0.36 -4.14 -10.52
N ARG A 179 0.07 -5.45 -10.56
CA ARG A 179 1.08 -6.51 -10.57
C ARG A 179 2.05 -6.36 -11.73
N ARG A 180 1.54 -6.14 -12.96
CA ARG A 180 2.38 -6.01 -14.16
C ARG A 180 3.28 -4.78 -14.10
N ILE A 181 2.73 -3.64 -13.69
CA ILE A 181 3.52 -2.40 -13.60
C ILE A 181 4.65 -2.56 -12.59
N CYS A 182 4.37 -3.10 -11.39
CA CYS A 182 5.40 -3.30 -10.36
C CYS A 182 6.46 -4.33 -10.77
N ARG A 183 6.11 -5.26 -11.65
CA ARG A 183 7.05 -6.25 -12.21
C ARG A 183 7.93 -5.65 -13.30
N GLU A 184 7.36 -4.84 -14.19
CA GLU A 184 8.01 -4.37 -15.41
C GLU A 184 8.77 -3.05 -15.23
N LEU A 185 8.28 -2.16 -14.36
CA LEU A 185 8.83 -0.81 -14.17
C LEU A 185 9.64 -0.69 -12.87
N PRO A 186 10.63 0.23 -12.81
CA PRO A 186 11.37 0.54 -11.59
C PRO A 186 10.53 1.45 -10.68
N VAL A 187 9.52 0.89 -10.03
CA VAL A 187 8.66 1.62 -9.08
C VAL A 187 9.48 2.06 -7.85
N ALA A 188 9.40 3.34 -7.50
CA ALA A 188 10.12 3.99 -6.41
C ALA A 188 9.23 4.35 -5.22
N GLY A 189 7.91 4.23 -5.37
CA GLY A 189 6.93 4.50 -4.32
C GLY A 189 5.56 3.95 -4.71
N ILE A 190 4.77 3.57 -3.71
CA ILE A 190 3.41 3.06 -3.89
C ILE A 190 2.52 3.72 -2.85
N ASP A 191 1.32 4.14 -3.24
CA ASP A 191 0.26 4.51 -2.31
C ASP A 191 -1.09 3.87 -2.69
N VAL A 192 -1.95 3.72 -1.69
CA VAL A 192 -3.32 3.19 -1.80
C VAL A 192 -4.23 4.11 -1.00
N VAL A 193 -4.98 4.98 -1.67
CA VAL A 193 -5.76 6.07 -1.08
C VAL A 193 -7.28 5.84 -1.20
N GLU A 194 -8.07 6.71 -0.57
CA GLU A 194 -9.53 6.83 -0.71
C GLU A 194 -10.37 5.65 -0.19
N VAL A 195 -9.76 4.72 0.55
CA VAL A 195 -10.51 3.72 1.31
C VAL A 195 -11.23 4.41 2.46
N SER A 196 -12.56 4.46 2.40
CA SER A 196 -13.44 5.09 3.38
C SER A 196 -14.35 4.05 4.04
N PRO A 197 -13.93 3.47 5.18
CA PRO A 197 -14.70 2.46 5.91
C PRO A 197 -16.16 2.83 6.25
N PRO A 198 -16.52 4.11 6.54
CA PRO A 198 -17.91 4.48 6.78
C PRO A 198 -18.87 4.21 5.61
N TYR A 199 -18.34 4.07 4.38
CA TYR A 199 -19.12 3.78 3.18
C TYR A 199 -18.84 2.37 2.62
N ASP A 200 -17.96 1.61 3.27
CA ASP A 200 -17.65 0.26 2.82
C ASP A 200 -18.76 -0.72 3.24
N HIS A 201 -18.92 -1.79 2.46
CA HIS A 201 -19.95 -2.80 2.69
C HIS A 201 -19.30 -4.18 2.73
N ALA A 202 -19.37 -4.84 3.89
CA ALA A 202 -18.70 -6.13 4.12
C ALA A 202 -17.19 -6.08 3.78
N GLU A 203 -16.56 -4.94 4.05
CA GLU A 203 -15.11 -4.72 3.93
C GLU A 203 -14.54 -4.93 2.52
N ILE A 204 -15.38 -4.99 1.48
CA ILE A 204 -14.92 -5.35 0.14
C ILE A 204 -13.94 -4.32 -0.45
N THR A 205 -14.08 -3.04 -0.08
CA THR A 205 -13.18 -1.98 -0.54
C THR A 205 -11.83 -2.10 0.17
N ALA A 206 -11.85 -2.28 1.49
CA ALA A 206 -10.64 -2.52 2.27
C ALA A 206 -9.91 -3.81 1.83
N PHE A 207 -10.64 -4.88 1.50
CA PHE A 207 -10.09 -6.13 0.98
C PHE A 207 -9.43 -5.93 -0.38
N LEU A 208 -10.07 -5.15 -1.26
CA LEU A 208 -9.50 -4.82 -2.57
C LEU A 208 -8.21 -4.01 -2.41
N ALA A 209 -8.22 -3.00 -1.55
CA ALA A 209 -7.05 -2.16 -1.26
C ALA A 209 -5.89 -2.96 -0.65
N ASN A 210 -6.16 -3.82 0.33
CA ASN A 210 -5.17 -4.76 0.88
C ASN A 210 -4.60 -5.66 -0.23
N ARG A 211 -5.46 -6.17 -1.12
CA ARG A 211 -5.02 -7.00 -2.24
C ARG A 211 -4.19 -6.24 -3.27
N VAL A 212 -4.48 -4.96 -3.52
CA VAL A 212 -3.65 -4.07 -4.36
C VAL A 212 -2.23 -3.98 -3.80
N CYS A 213 -2.08 -3.76 -2.48
CA CYS A 213 -0.76 -3.78 -1.82
C CYS A 213 -0.03 -5.11 -2.06
N LEU A 214 -0.72 -6.24 -1.87
CA LEU A 214 -0.13 -7.57 -2.09
C LEU A 214 0.27 -7.83 -3.56
N GLU A 215 -0.52 -7.39 -4.54
CA GLU A 215 -0.18 -7.53 -5.96
C GLU A 215 1.03 -6.65 -6.33
N ALA A 216 1.13 -5.44 -5.76
CA ALA A 216 2.28 -4.56 -5.94
C ALA A 216 3.56 -5.21 -5.39
N LEU A 217 3.52 -5.66 -4.13
CA LEU A 217 4.63 -6.38 -3.47
C LEU A 217 5.01 -7.65 -4.23
N SER A 218 4.04 -8.43 -4.70
CA SER A 218 4.30 -9.65 -5.48
C SER A 218 4.92 -9.34 -6.85
N GLY A 219 4.52 -8.24 -7.49
CA GLY A 219 5.16 -7.75 -8.71
C GLY A 219 6.63 -7.39 -8.49
N LEU A 220 6.93 -6.66 -7.40
CA LEU A 220 8.29 -6.32 -6.99
C LEU A 220 9.14 -7.57 -6.70
N ALA A 221 8.63 -8.50 -5.89
CA ALA A 221 9.32 -9.75 -5.58
C ALA A 221 9.62 -10.57 -6.84
N ALA A 222 8.64 -10.70 -7.74
CA ALA A 222 8.83 -11.39 -9.02
C ALA A 222 9.88 -10.72 -9.90
N ARG A 223 9.98 -9.38 -9.88
CA ARG A 223 11.02 -8.64 -10.60
C ARG A 223 12.42 -8.95 -10.04
N TRP A 224 12.59 -8.92 -8.72
CA TRP A 224 13.89 -9.19 -8.08
C TRP A 224 14.35 -10.64 -8.24
N HIS A 225 13.42 -11.59 -8.28
CA HIS A 225 13.73 -12.99 -8.59
C HIS A 225 13.86 -13.29 -10.10
N GLY A 226 13.67 -12.30 -10.97
CA GLY A 226 13.79 -12.48 -12.42
C GLY A 226 12.74 -13.43 -13.00
N ILE A 227 11.54 -13.50 -12.41
CA ILE A 227 10.48 -14.41 -12.85
C ILE A 227 9.86 -13.88 -14.14
N SER A 228 10.12 -14.59 -15.25
CA SER A 228 9.49 -14.36 -16.55
C SER A 228 8.24 -15.27 -16.72
N HIS A 229 7.07 -14.83 -16.30
CA HIS A 229 5.80 -15.39 -16.77
C HIS A 229 5.32 -14.64 -18.01
N ASP A 230 5.02 -15.37 -19.09
CA ASP A 230 4.27 -14.87 -20.24
C ASP A 230 2.81 -14.65 -19.81
N PRO A 231 2.32 -13.40 -19.75
CA PRO A 231 0.96 -13.10 -19.31
C PRO A 231 -0.14 -13.61 -20.27
N ALA A 232 0.21 -14.10 -21.46
CA ALA A 232 -0.71 -14.75 -22.39
C ALA A 232 -0.78 -16.28 -22.21
N GLY A 233 0.17 -16.87 -21.46
CA GLY A 233 0.27 -18.31 -21.26
C GLY A 233 -0.63 -18.83 -20.12
N PRO A 234 -1.13 -20.08 -20.18
CA PRO A 234 -1.79 -20.72 -19.06
C PRO A 234 -0.83 -20.85 -17.86
N LEU A 235 -1.33 -20.54 -16.66
CA LEU A 235 -0.59 -20.61 -15.38
C LEU A 235 0.06 -21.98 -15.07
N LEU A 236 -0.31 -23.02 -15.80
CA LEU A 236 0.11 -24.42 -15.61
C LEU A 236 0.83 -25.02 -16.84
N GLU A 237 1.10 -24.24 -17.89
CA GLU A 237 1.70 -24.81 -19.11
C GLU A 237 3.14 -25.30 -18.86
N GLY A 238 3.45 -26.52 -19.32
CA GLY A 238 4.76 -27.17 -19.13
C GLY A 238 4.94 -27.94 -17.81
N ARG A 239 3.86 -28.18 -17.06
CA ARG A 239 3.84 -29.11 -15.92
C ARG A 239 2.63 -30.04 -15.95
#